data_AF-A0A4U6R769-F1
#
_entry.id   AF-A0A4U6R769-F1
#
_cell.length_a   1.000
_cell.length_b   1.000
_cell.length_c   1.000
_cell.angle_alpha   90.00
_cell.angle_beta   90.00
_cell.angle_gamma   90.00
#
_symmetry.space_group_name_H-M   'P 1'
#
loop_
_entity.id
_entity.type
_entity.pdbx_description
1 polymer ?
#
loop_
_entity_poly.entity_id
_entity_poly.type
_entity_poly.pdbx_seq_one_letter_code
_entity_poly.pdbx_strand_id
1 'polypeptide(L)'
;MVYLAGSANNALNRRMLSLLEDALGSSTVIRAFSRGQTSQDTTTPVIALGAEAFTRVRQEDKRVPILALLVDETFIDGYADRSGGSISGILYNPPLLRQAIAGGVILPQATRVAMLARPDTVEIYEPVTEQLPDYGMEGKIFVVTSDDKLIPTLIRALSYGDFILAAPDSSIYNPRTIKHILLTAYRRNRIVIGPSQAYVKAGSLASTYTPLTRIAELAADYIEDYRASGQFPAPAYPENFSIDLNLQVARSLNIPLPDRQDIITSVMEQLAGPEEAADE
;
A
#
# COMPACT_ATOMS: atom_id res chain seq x y z
N MET A 1 -8.94 -25.27 -9.65
CA MET A 1 -7.46 -25.35 -9.64
C MET A 1 -6.91 -23.99 -9.97
N VAL A 2 -5.76 -23.60 -9.41
CA VAL A 2 -5.05 -22.35 -9.73
C VAL A 2 -3.55 -22.61 -9.77
N TYR A 3 -2.81 -21.77 -10.48
CA TYR A 3 -1.34 -21.79 -10.44
C TYR A 3 -0.79 -20.69 -9.55
N LEU A 4 0.34 -20.92 -8.90
CA LEU A 4 1.07 -19.93 -8.10
C LEU A 4 2.45 -19.69 -8.70
N ALA A 5 2.66 -18.48 -9.21
CA ALA A 5 3.97 -17.98 -9.59
C ALA A 5 4.60 -17.23 -8.40
N GLY A 6 5.59 -17.85 -7.76
CA GLY A 6 6.24 -17.29 -6.56
C GLY A 6 7.20 -16.13 -6.86
N SER A 7 7.49 -15.31 -5.84
CA SER A 7 8.53 -14.28 -5.88
C SER A 7 9.94 -14.88 -5.72
N ALA A 8 11.00 -14.04 -5.74
CA ALA A 8 12.35 -14.48 -5.35
C ALA A 8 12.48 -14.83 -3.85
N ASN A 9 11.50 -14.46 -3.01
CA ASN A 9 11.52 -14.69 -1.57
C ASN A 9 10.81 -15.98 -1.19
N ASN A 10 11.59 -17.04 -0.94
CA ASN A 10 11.06 -18.36 -0.56
C ASN A 10 10.28 -18.38 0.76
N ALA A 11 10.62 -17.53 1.73
CA ALA A 11 9.88 -17.46 2.99
C ALA A 11 8.50 -16.84 2.78
N LEU A 12 8.43 -15.75 2.00
CA LEU A 12 7.16 -15.14 1.60
C LEU A 12 6.30 -16.10 0.79
N ASN A 13 6.89 -16.80 -0.19
CA ASN A 13 6.17 -17.77 -1.03
C ASN A 13 5.51 -18.87 -0.19
N ARG A 14 6.23 -19.46 0.78
CA ARG A 14 5.67 -20.48 1.67
C ARG A 14 4.56 -19.93 2.55
N ARG A 15 4.74 -18.72 3.09
CA ARG A 15 3.71 -18.09 3.93
C ARG A 15 2.46 -17.79 3.12
N MET A 16 2.59 -17.21 1.93
CA MET A 16 1.44 -16.92 1.07
C MET A 16 0.76 -18.19 0.57
N LEU A 17 1.51 -19.24 0.22
CA LEU A 17 0.91 -20.52 -0.17
C LEU A 17 0.01 -21.06 0.94
N SER A 18 0.51 -21.14 2.17
CA SER A 18 -0.29 -21.60 3.32
C SER A 18 -1.54 -20.74 3.54
N LEU A 19 -1.42 -19.41 3.46
CA LEU A 19 -2.57 -18.52 3.62
C LEU A 19 -3.59 -18.65 2.49
N LEU A 20 -3.14 -18.88 1.26
CA LEU A 20 -4.02 -19.10 0.11
C LEU A 20 -4.71 -20.47 0.19
N GLU A 21 -4.01 -21.51 0.69
CA GLU A 21 -4.60 -22.83 0.95
C GLU A 21 -5.72 -22.74 2.01
N ASP A 22 -5.48 -21.97 3.07
CA ASP A 22 -6.47 -21.73 4.12
C ASP A 22 -7.68 -20.93 3.58
N ALA A 23 -7.45 -19.90 2.76
CA ALA A 23 -8.50 -19.02 2.25
C ALA A 23 -9.34 -19.63 1.10
N LEU A 24 -8.70 -20.31 0.14
CA LEU A 24 -9.38 -20.94 -1.01
C LEU A 24 -10.06 -22.28 -0.66
N GLY A 25 -9.73 -22.83 0.52
CA GLY A 25 -10.26 -24.09 1.01
C GLY A 25 -9.77 -25.34 0.27
N SER A 26 -10.08 -26.51 0.84
CA SER A 26 -9.57 -27.82 0.40
C SER A 26 -10.05 -28.25 -0.99
N SER A 27 -11.06 -27.59 -1.57
CA SER A 27 -11.57 -27.87 -2.93
C SER A 27 -10.67 -27.29 -4.03
N THR A 28 -9.85 -26.28 -3.70
CA THR A 28 -8.96 -25.64 -4.66
C THR A 28 -7.55 -26.20 -4.57
N VAL A 29 -7.13 -26.90 -5.61
CA VAL A 29 -5.72 -27.32 -5.76
C VAL A 29 -4.89 -26.14 -6.27
N ILE A 30 -3.87 -25.75 -5.50
CA ILE A 30 -2.84 -24.77 -5.89
C ILE A 30 -1.61 -25.53 -6.40
N ARG A 31 -1.16 -25.24 -7.62
CA ARG A 31 0.08 -25.82 -8.19
C ARG A 31 1.12 -24.75 -8.46
N ALA A 32 2.39 -25.09 -8.29
CA ALA A 32 3.46 -24.19 -8.69
C ALA A 32 3.44 -23.96 -10.20
N PHE A 33 3.52 -22.70 -10.60
CA PHE A 33 3.63 -22.31 -12.01
C PHE A 33 5.00 -22.71 -12.56
N SER A 34 5.00 -23.45 -13.67
CA SER A 34 6.21 -23.90 -14.39
C SER A 34 6.12 -23.53 -15.87
N ARG A 35 7.27 -23.16 -16.46
CA ARG A 35 7.32 -22.77 -17.87
C ARG A 35 6.83 -23.89 -18.79
N GLY A 36 6.02 -23.54 -19.77
CA GLY A 36 5.41 -24.44 -20.75
C GLY A 36 4.01 -24.93 -20.38
N GLN A 37 3.53 -24.68 -19.15
CA GLN A 37 2.17 -25.04 -18.73
C GLN A 37 1.10 -24.20 -19.41
N THR A 38 1.40 -22.91 -19.66
CA THR A 38 0.45 -21.95 -20.26
C THR A 38 0.11 -22.26 -21.71
N SER A 39 0.96 -23.01 -22.42
CA SER A 39 0.72 -23.43 -23.80
C SER A 39 -0.37 -24.51 -23.92
N GLN A 40 -0.72 -25.17 -22.82
CA GLN A 40 -1.74 -26.24 -22.77
C GLN A 40 -3.02 -25.81 -22.04
N ASP A 41 -2.96 -24.78 -21.19
CA ASP A 41 -4.08 -24.28 -20.40
C ASP A 41 -3.99 -22.75 -20.26
N THR A 42 -4.86 -22.04 -20.98
CA THR A 42 -4.93 -20.58 -20.96
C THR A 42 -6.13 -20.05 -20.17
N THR A 43 -6.91 -20.92 -19.51
CA THR A 43 -8.13 -20.52 -18.79
C THR A 43 -7.99 -20.63 -17.28
N THR A 44 -7.08 -21.47 -16.79
CA THR A 44 -6.80 -21.54 -15.35
C THR A 44 -6.04 -20.30 -14.90
N PRO A 45 -6.53 -19.59 -13.85
CA PRO A 45 -5.88 -18.38 -13.36
C PRO A 45 -4.54 -18.65 -12.68
N VAL A 46 -3.61 -17.72 -12.88
CA VAL A 46 -2.30 -17.69 -12.24
C VAL A 46 -2.27 -16.58 -11.20
N ILE A 47 -2.04 -16.96 -9.95
CA ILE A 47 -1.73 -16.03 -8.86
C ILE A 47 -0.24 -15.71 -8.92
N ALA A 48 0.12 -14.45 -9.14
CA ALA A 48 1.50 -14.00 -9.27
C ALA A 48 1.93 -13.17 -8.07
N LEU A 49 2.93 -13.63 -7.31
CA LEU A 49 3.46 -12.94 -6.13
C LEU A 49 4.50 -11.87 -6.55
N GLY A 50 4.05 -10.62 -6.67
CA GLY A 50 4.84 -9.45 -7.02
C GLY A 50 5.06 -9.24 -8.52
N ALA A 51 5.55 -8.05 -8.87
CA ALA A 51 5.72 -7.59 -10.25
C ALA A 51 6.64 -8.49 -11.10
N GLU A 52 7.70 -9.05 -10.50
CA GLU A 52 8.60 -9.97 -11.19
C GLU A 52 7.90 -11.28 -11.57
N ALA A 53 7.12 -11.86 -10.65
CA ALA A 53 6.38 -13.08 -10.93
C ALA A 53 5.33 -12.85 -12.01
N PHE A 54 4.61 -11.73 -11.92
CA PHE A 54 3.65 -11.29 -12.92
C PHE A 54 4.28 -11.20 -14.31
N THR A 55 5.42 -10.50 -14.40
CA THR A 55 6.14 -10.29 -15.66
C THR A 55 6.57 -11.61 -16.28
N ARG A 56 7.03 -12.58 -15.48
CA ARG A 56 7.43 -13.91 -15.98
C ARG A 56 6.25 -14.67 -16.58
N VAL A 57 5.08 -14.67 -15.94
CA VAL A 57 3.86 -15.32 -16.47
C VAL A 57 3.44 -14.64 -17.76
N ARG A 58 3.43 -13.30 -17.78
CA ARG A 58 3.04 -12.48 -18.92
C ARG A 58 3.93 -12.65 -20.16
N GLN A 59 5.22 -12.88 -19.95
CA GLN A 59 6.18 -13.14 -21.03
C GLN A 59 5.98 -14.51 -21.68
N GLU A 60 5.41 -15.47 -20.96
CA GLU A 60 5.17 -16.82 -21.46
C GLU A 60 3.92 -16.90 -22.32
N ASP A 61 2.79 -16.43 -21.80
CA ASP A 61 1.55 -16.31 -22.58
C ASP A 61 0.74 -15.09 -22.14
N LYS A 62 0.34 -14.28 -23.12
CA LYS A 62 -0.44 -13.07 -22.91
C LYS A 62 -1.95 -13.32 -22.78
N ARG A 63 -2.42 -14.56 -22.91
CA ARG A 63 -3.84 -14.90 -22.82
C ARG A 63 -4.23 -15.43 -21.45
N VAL A 64 -3.24 -15.79 -20.65
CA VAL A 64 -3.46 -16.39 -19.34
C VAL A 64 -4.04 -15.34 -18.39
N PRO A 65 -5.11 -15.67 -17.65
CA PRO A 65 -5.67 -14.81 -16.63
C PRO A 65 -4.72 -14.73 -15.42
N ILE A 66 -4.43 -13.51 -14.95
CA ILE A 66 -3.44 -13.27 -13.89
C ILE A 66 -4.04 -12.43 -12.77
N LEU A 67 -3.97 -12.95 -11.55
CA LEU A 67 -4.20 -12.18 -10.33
C LEU A 67 -2.84 -11.84 -9.69
N ALA A 68 -2.42 -10.58 -9.79
CA ALA A 68 -1.19 -10.12 -9.17
C ALA A 68 -1.41 -9.86 -7.67
N LEU A 69 -0.56 -10.37 -6.79
CA LEU A 69 -0.57 -10.02 -5.37
C LEU A 69 0.68 -9.22 -5.03
N LEU A 70 0.61 -8.35 -4.03
CA LEU A 70 1.77 -7.59 -3.55
C LEU A 70 2.40 -6.70 -4.64
N VAL A 71 1.54 -6.03 -5.40
CA VAL A 71 1.92 -5.06 -6.43
C VAL A 71 1.41 -3.67 -6.08
N ASP A 72 2.04 -2.65 -6.65
CA ASP A 72 1.58 -1.26 -6.56
C ASP A 72 0.53 -0.97 -7.64
N GLU A 73 -0.36 -0.03 -7.37
CA GLU A 73 -1.44 0.42 -8.28
C GLU A 73 -0.90 0.82 -9.66
N THR A 74 0.07 1.74 -9.67
CA THR A 74 0.77 2.20 -10.89
C THR A 74 1.39 1.08 -11.73
N PHE A 75 1.69 -0.07 -11.14
CA PHE A 75 2.20 -1.23 -11.88
C PHE A 75 1.08 -1.98 -12.59
N ILE A 76 -0.08 -2.18 -11.94
CA ILE A 76 -1.12 -3.10 -12.42
C ILE A 76 -2.20 -2.41 -13.25
N ASP A 77 -2.51 -1.13 -13.01
CA ASP A 77 -3.64 -0.42 -13.63
C ASP A 77 -3.65 -0.53 -15.15
N GLY A 78 -2.51 -0.19 -15.77
CA GLY A 78 -2.38 -0.23 -17.23
C GLY A 78 -2.54 -1.63 -17.83
N TYR A 79 -2.33 -2.69 -17.05
CA TYR A 79 -2.63 -4.06 -17.47
C TYR A 79 -4.11 -4.39 -17.26
N ALA A 80 -4.68 -4.06 -16.11
CA ALA A 80 -6.07 -4.33 -15.77
C ALA A 80 -7.02 -3.68 -16.80
N ASP A 81 -6.83 -2.39 -17.09
CA ASP A 81 -7.65 -1.60 -18.03
C ASP A 81 -7.71 -2.21 -19.43
N ARG A 82 -6.59 -2.77 -19.90
CA ARG A 82 -6.45 -3.29 -21.26
C ARG A 82 -6.80 -4.77 -21.38
N SER A 83 -7.05 -5.44 -20.25
CA SER A 83 -7.20 -6.90 -20.19
C SER A 83 -8.63 -7.40 -20.31
N GLY A 84 -9.63 -6.50 -20.23
CA GLY A 84 -11.05 -6.87 -20.26
C GLY A 84 -11.45 -7.82 -19.13
N GLY A 85 -10.85 -7.67 -17.94
CA GLY A 85 -11.10 -8.51 -16.76
C GLY A 85 -10.24 -9.77 -16.68
N SER A 86 -9.31 -10.02 -17.61
CA SER A 86 -8.38 -11.17 -17.49
C SER A 86 -7.20 -10.90 -16.55
N ILE A 87 -6.92 -9.64 -16.23
CA ILE A 87 -5.84 -9.25 -15.32
C ILE A 87 -6.41 -8.36 -14.21
N SER A 88 -6.03 -8.67 -12.98
CA SER A 88 -6.29 -7.81 -11.81
C SER A 88 -5.16 -7.90 -10.80
N GLY A 89 -5.26 -7.12 -9.72
CA GLY A 89 -4.25 -7.06 -8.67
C GLY A 89 -4.83 -6.79 -7.28
N ILE A 90 -4.20 -7.39 -6.27
CA ILE A 90 -4.41 -7.04 -4.88
C ILE A 90 -3.20 -6.25 -4.40
N LEU A 91 -3.49 -4.98 -4.10
CA LEU A 91 -2.52 -3.96 -3.79
C LEU A 91 -2.06 -4.07 -2.33
N TYR A 92 -0.81 -3.70 -2.05
CA TYR A 92 -0.22 -3.84 -0.70
C TYR A 92 0.30 -2.54 -0.10
N ASN A 93 0.69 -1.59 -0.95
CA ASN A 93 1.13 -0.28 -0.54
C ASN A 93 -0.05 0.42 0.15
N PRO A 94 0.14 1.03 1.32
CA PRO A 94 -0.97 1.69 1.98
C PRO A 94 -1.42 2.94 1.20
N PRO A 95 -2.72 3.14 0.95
CA PRO A 95 -3.23 4.37 0.35
C PRO A 95 -2.78 5.61 1.11
N LEU A 96 -2.37 6.65 0.39
CA LEU A 96 -1.85 7.88 1.02
C LEU A 96 -2.90 8.61 1.83
N LEU A 97 -4.16 8.63 1.35
CA LEU A 97 -5.26 9.21 2.11
C LEU A 97 -5.42 8.53 3.47
N ARG A 98 -5.45 7.19 3.50
CA ARG A 98 -5.51 6.40 4.73
C ARG A 98 -4.37 6.72 5.69
N GLN A 99 -3.15 6.89 5.17
CA GLN A 99 -2.00 7.29 5.98
C GLN A 99 -2.16 8.71 6.54
N ALA A 100 -2.67 9.65 5.75
CA ALA A 100 -2.88 11.02 6.19
C ALA A 100 -3.95 11.11 7.29
N ILE A 101 -5.07 10.40 7.11
CA ILE A 101 -6.13 10.29 8.13
C ILE A 101 -5.57 9.66 9.40
N ALA A 102 -4.78 8.58 9.31
CA ALA A 102 -4.12 8.00 10.48
C ALA A 102 -3.20 9.02 11.18
N GLY A 103 -2.50 9.88 10.41
CA GLY A 103 -1.74 10.99 10.94
C GLY A 103 -2.59 12.00 11.71
N GLY A 104 -3.76 12.38 11.16
CA GLY A 104 -4.73 13.25 11.81
C GLY A 104 -5.34 12.65 13.08
N VAL A 105 -5.67 11.35 13.08
CA VAL A 105 -6.16 10.64 14.28
C VAL A 105 -5.10 10.61 15.39
N ILE A 106 -3.83 10.41 15.03
CA ILE A 106 -2.71 10.43 15.98
C ILE A 106 -2.41 11.86 16.48
N LEU A 107 -2.58 12.87 15.63
CA LEU A 107 -2.41 14.29 15.95
C LEU A 107 -3.69 15.09 15.64
N PRO A 108 -4.73 15.06 16.50
CA PRO A 108 -6.03 15.64 16.19
C PRO A 108 -6.03 17.15 15.88
N GLN A 109 -4.99 17.86 16.32
CA GLN A 109 -4.79 19.29 16.06
C GLN A 109 -4.02 19.59 14.76
N ALA A 110 -3.56 18.57 14.03
CA ALA A 110 -2.84 18.75 12.78
C ALA A 110 -3.81 19.12 11.65
N THR A 111 -3.56 20.24 10.99
CA THR A 111 -4.36 20.71 9.86
C THR A 111 -3.55 20.81 8.58
N ARG A 112 -2.21 20.73 8.65
CA ARG A 112 -1.33 20.85 7.47
C ARG A 112 -0.45 19.63 7.28
N VAL A 113 -0.54 19.03 6.10
CA VAL A 113 0.23 17.85 5.69
C VAL A 113 1.29 18.26 4.68
N ALA A 114 2.56 18.05 5.02
CA ALA A 114 3.66 18.32 4.12
C ALA A 114 4.13 17.03 3.42
N MET A 115 4.34 17.12 2.11
CA MET A 115 4.75 15.99 1.26
C MET A 115 6.02 16.37 0.50
N LEU A 116 6.93 15.40 0.33
CA LEU A 116 8.14 15.56 -0.47
C LEU A 116 8.04 14.68 -1.71
N ALA A 117 8.28 15.27 -2.88
CA ALA A 117 8.29 14.59 -4.17
C ALA A 117 9.46 15.07 -5.02
N ARG A 118 9.92 14.24 -5.96
CA ARG A 118 10.77 14.68 -7.06
C ARG A 118 9.89 15.20 -8.20
N PRO A 119 10.44 15.92 -9.18
CA PRO A 119 9.68 16.35 -10.35
C PRO A 119 8.95 15.22 -11.09
N ASP A 120 9.54 14.02 -11.10
CA ASP A 120 8.99 12.81 -11.74
C ASP A 120 8.02 12.01 -10.87
N THR A 121 7.86 12.37 -9.59
CA THR A 121 7.01 11.64 -8.63
C THR A 121 5.96 12.53 -7.96
N VAL A 122 5.75 13.75 -8.46
CA VAL A 122 4.74 14.70 -7.92
C VAL A 122 3.33 14.10 -7.96
N GLU A 123 2.99 13.46 -9.08
CA GLU A 123 1.66 12.89 -9.37
C GLU A 123 1.21 11.87 -8.31
N ILE A 124 2.15 11.22 -7.60
CA ILE A 124 1.85 10.27 -6.52
C ILE A 124 0.99 10.93 -5.43
N TYR A 125 1.18 12.22 -5.16
CA TYR A 125 0.48 12.92 -4.08
C TYR A 125 -0.73 13.74 -4.55
N GLU A 126 -0.94 13.91 -5.85
CA GLU A 126 -2.04 14.74 -6.37
C GLU A 126 -3.42 14.27 -5.85
N PRO A 127 -3.77 12.97 -5.90
CA PRO A 127 -5.08 12.51 -5.42
C PRO A 127 -5.30 12.81 -3.94
N VAL A 128 -4.28 12.59 -3.10
CA VAL A 128 -4.41 12.85 -1.66
C VAL A 128 -4.48 14.35 -1.36
N THR A 129 -3.78 15.20 -2.11
CA THR A 129 -3.89 16.66 -1.90
C THR A 129 -5.28 17.20 -2.15
N GLU A 130 -6.01 16.63 -3.11
CA GLU A 130 -7.38 17.02 -3.43
C GLU A 130 -8.40 16.51 -2.41
N GLN A 131 -8.14 15.35 -1.80
CA GLN A 131 -9.04 14.70 -0.83
C GLN A 131 -8.88 15.22 0.61
N LEU A 132 -7.69 15.70 0.99
CA LEU A 132 -7.41 16.16 2.36
C LEU A 132 -8.39 17.22 2.92
N PRO A 133 -8.89 18.19 2.14
CA PRO A 133 -9.86 19.17 2.62
C PRO A 133 -11.14 18.55 3.20
N ASP A 134 -11.60 17.42 2.66
CA ASP A 134 -12.80 16.70 3.14
C ASP A 134 -12.59 16.16 4.57
N TYR A 135 -11.32 16.00 4.97
CA TYR A 135 -10.90 15.55 6.30
C TYR A 135 -10.36 16.70 7.16
N GLY A 136 -10.63 17.96 6.79
CA GLY A 136 -10.21 19.15 7.55
C GLY A 136 -8.71 19.42 7.51
N MET A 137 -7.99 18.87 6.53
CA MET A 137 -6.55 19.04 6.36
C MET A 137 -6.22 19.71 5.03
N GLU A 138 -5.07 20.39 4.97
CA GLU A 138 -4.50 20.95 3.75
C GLU A 138 -3.21 20.24 3.40
N GLY A 139 -3.06 19.81 2.15
CA GLY A 139 -1.85 19.17 1.64
C GLY A 139 -0.97 20.15 0.86
N LYS A 140 0.35 20.09 1.06
CA LYS A 140 1.31 20.78 0.19
C LYS A 140 2.50 19.91 -0.18
N ILE A 141 2.74 19.82 -1.50
CA ILE A 141 3.89 19.13 -2.07
C ILE A 141 5.08 20.09 -2.17
N PHE A 142 6.24 19.64 -1.71
CA PHE A 142 7.51 20.33 -1.78
C PHE A 142 8.45 19.56 -2.69
N VAL A 143 8.71 20.13 -3.87
CA VAL A 143 9.52 19.48 -4.91
C VAL A 143 11.02 19.56 -4.58
N VAL A 144 11.67 18.40 -4.56
CA VAL A 144 13.11 18.23 -4.35
C VAL A 144 13.80 18.07 -5.71
N THR A 145 14.38 19.14 -6.24
CA THR A 145 14.98 19.12 -7.60
C THR A 145 16.27 18.30 -7.70
N SER A 146 16.97 18.08 -6.59
CA SER A 146 18.23 17.32 -6.53
C SER A 146 18.58 16.91 -5.09
N ASP A 147 19.50 15.96 -4.93
CA ASP A 147 19.84 15.37 -3.62
C ASP A 147 20.38 16.42 -2.63
N ASP A 148 21.16 17.39 -3.09
CA ASP A 148 21.67 18.50 -2.27
C ASP A 148 20.55 19.43 -1.78
N LYS A 149 19.41 19.46 -2.48
CA LYS A 149 18.22 20.26 -2.11
C LYS A 149 17.27 19.52 -1.19
N LEU A 150 17.49 18.24 -0.88
CA LEU A 150 16.61 17.44 -0.03
C LEU A 150 16.42 18.09 1.34
N ILE A 151 17.52 18.33 2.08
CA ILE A 151 17.43 18.86 3.44
C ILE A 151 16.90 20.30 3.47
N PRO A 152 17.37 21.25 2.63
CA PRO A 152 16.77 22.58 2.55
C PRO A 152 15.26 22.55 2.24
N THR A 153 14.82 21.65 1.38
CA THR A 153 13.40 21.52 1.01
C THR A 153 12.57 20.89 2.12
N LEU A 154 13.09 19.84 2.75
CA LEU A 154 12.50 19.25 3.95
C LEU A 154 12.33 20.29 5.06
N ILE A 155 13.30 21.18 5.27
CA ILE A 155 13.17 22.24 6.28
C ILE A 155 11.98 23.16 5.96
N ARG A 156 11.81 23.58 4.69
CA ARG A 156 10.64 24.38 4.27
C ARG A 156 9.33 23.61 4.47
N ALA A 157 9.33 22.31 4.15
CA ALA A 157 8.18 21.43 4.32
C ALA A 157 7.77 21.33 5.80
N LEU A 158 8.73 21.13 6.70
CA LEU A 158 8.52 21.04 8.16
C LEU A 158 8.08 22.36 8.80
N SER A 159 8.41 23.50 8.17
CA SER A 159 7.90 24.82 8.57
C SER A 159 6.43 25.02 8.20
N TYR A 160 5.95 24.34 7.17
CA TYR A 160 4.54 24.38 6.74
C TYR A 160 3.70 23.32 7.46
N GLY A 161 4.08 22.04 7.33
CA GLY A 161 3.27 20.92 7.79
C GLY A 161 3.41 20.65 9.27
N ASP A 162 2.32 20.21 9.88
CA ASP A 162 2.28 19.67 11.23
C ASP A 162 2.84 18.25 11.28
N PHE A 163 2.77 17.53 10.16
CA PHE A 163 3.50 16.28 9.93
C PHE A 163 3.93 16.10 8.48
N ILE A 164 4.85 15.14 8.26
CA ILE A 164 5.24 14.67 6.93
C ILE A 164 4.46 13.41 6.59
N LEU A 165 3.80 13.42 5.43
CA LEU A 165 3.27 12.22 4.78
C LEU A 165 4.29 11.74 3.76
N ALA A 166 4.81 10.52 3.95
CA ALA A 166 5.80 9.92 3.08
C ALA A 166 5.19 8.83 2.21
N ALA A 167 5.18 9.06 0.89
CA ALA A 167 4.83 8.05 -0.11
C ALA A 167 5.96 7.04 -0.35
N PRO A 168 5.69 5.88 -0.99
CA PRO A 168 6.70 4.90 -1.36
C PRO A 168 7.61 5.36 -2.52
N ASP A 169 8.20 6.55 -2.40
CA ASP A 169 9.12 7.12 -3.38
C ASP A 169 10.58 6.81 -3.00
N SER A 170 11.17 5.81 -3.66
CA SER A 170 12.55 5.38 -3.42
C SER A 170 13.62 6.43 -3.76
N SER A 171 13.29 7.45 -4.56
CA SER A 171 14.20 8.54 -4.91
C SER A 171 14.38 9.54 -3.74
N ILE A 172 13.44 9.56 -2.79
CA ILE A 172 13.46 10.41 -1.60
C ILE A 172 13.63 9.60 -0.33
N TYR A 173 12.84 8.54 -0.16
CA TYR A 173 12.85 7.67 1.01
C TYR A 173 13.61 6.40 0.65
N ASN A 174 14.87 6.34 1.08
CA ASN A 174 15.73 5.18 0.87
C ASN A 174 16.76 5.07 2.01
N PRO A 175 17.53 3.96 2.11
CA PRO A 175 18.49 3.76 3.19
C PRO A 175 19.53 4.87 3.35
N ARG A 176 19.85 5.63 2.28
CA ARG A 176 20.84 6.73 2.33
C ARG A 176 20.24 8.01 2.93
N THR A 177 18.98 8.29 2.67
CA THR A 177 18.33 9.56 3.01
C THR A 177 17.44 9.50 4.24
N ILE A 178 16.82 8.34 4.54
CA ILE A 178 15.77 8.22 5.55
C ILE A 178 16.22 8.67 6.94
N LYS A 179 17.43 8.29 7.36
CA LYS A 179 17.99 8.68 8.65
C LYS A 179 18.09 10.21 8.78
N HIS A 180 18.52 10.89 7.72
CA HIS A 180 18.64 12.35 7.71
C HIS A 180 17.27 13.04 7.72
N ILE A 181 16.30 12.49 7.00
CA ILE A 181 14.91 12.98 7.02
C ILE A 181 14.34 12.90 8.44
N LEU A 182 14.38 11.72 9.06
CA LEU A 182 13.82 11.50 10.39
C LEU A 182 14.47 12.37 11.46
N LEU A 183 15.81 12.44 11.48
CA LEU A 183 16.54 13.30 12.41
C LEU A 183 16.20 14.79 12.23
N THR A 184 15.97 15.23 11.00
CA THR A 184 15.63 16.63 10.69
C THR A 184 14.20 16.97 11.10
N ALA A 185 13.26 16.03 10.93
CA ALA A 185 11.87 16.14 11.36
C ALA A 185 11.75 16.20 12.89
N TYR A 186 12.40 15.26 13.60
CA TYR A 186 12.31 15.18 15.06
C TYR A 186 13.02 16.31 15.80
N ARG A 187 14.10 16.86 15.23
CA ARG A 187 14.69 18.12 15.74
C ARG A 187 13.73 19.32 15.70
N ARG A 188 12.65 19.23 14.92
CA ARG A 188 11.62 20.25 14.78
C ARG A 188 10.28 19.82 15.38
N ASN A 189 10.26 18.75 16.18
CA ASN A 189 9.05 18.17 16.78
C ASN A 189 7.97 17.86 15.74
N ARG A 190 8.36 17.38 14.56
CA ARG A 190 7.44 16.96 13.49
C ARG A 190 7.49 15.45 13.34
N ILE A 191 6.32 14.84 13.23
CA ILE A 191 6.21 13.40 13.00
C ILE A 191 6.33 13.07 11.51
N VAL A 192 6.61 11.81 11.24
CA VAL A 192 6.60 11.27 9.87
C VAL A 192 5.68 10.06 9.86
N ILE A 193 4.64 10.12 9.04
CA ILE A 193 3.83 8.96 8.68
C ILE A 193 4.52 8.30 7.49
N GLY A 194 5.09 7.12 7.72
CA GLY A 194 5.94 6.42 6.77
C GLY A 194 5.16 5.62 5.72
N PRO A 195 5.79 5.28 4.59
CA PRO A 195 5.11 4.55 3.51
C PRO A 195 4.88 3.08 3.80
N SER A 196 5.59 2.49 4.76
CA SER A 196 5.41 1.08 5.12
C SER A 196 5.94 0.76 6.52
N GLN A 197 5.66 -0.47 7.00
CA GLN A 197 6.17 -1.00 8.27
C GLN A 197 7.71 -0.96 8.35
N ALA A 198 8.41 -1.12 7.23
CA ALA A 198 9.87 -1.04 7.19
C ALA A 198 10.36 0.35 7.65
N TYR A 199 9.60 1.40 7.35
CA TYR A 199 9.91 2.76 7.75
C TYR A 199 9.56 3.05 9.20
N VAL A 200 8.53 2.42 9.76
CA VAL A 200 8.26 2.48 11.21
C VAL A 200 9.44 1.89 11.99
N LYS A 201 9.99 0.76 11.53
CA LYS A 201 11.21 0.15 12.08
C LYS A 201 12.44 1.05 11.89
N ALA A 202 12.52 1.78 10.77
CA ALA A 202 13.58 2.75 10.51
C ALA A 202 13.46 4.04 11.34
N GLY A 203 12.28 4.29 11.92
CA GLY A 203 12.06 5.37 12.87
C GLY A 203 10.91 6.33 12.52
N SER A 204 10.11 6.10 11.48
CA SER A 204 8.84 6.83 11.29
C SER A 204 7.89 6.57 12.47
N LEU A 205 6.96 7.51 12.73
CA LEU A 205 6.04 7.38 13.86
C LEU A 205 5.05 6.25 13.64
N ALA A 206 4.42 6.22 12.46
CA ALA A 206 3.40 5.25 12.15
C ALA A 206 3.35 4.93 10.66
N SER A 207 2.75 3.79 10.34
CA SER A 207 2.36 3.44 8.98
C SER A 207 1.24 2.40 9.05
N THR A 208 0.18 2.59 8.28
CA THR A 208 -0.79 1.52 8.02
C THR A 208 -0.17 0.44 7.13
N TYR A 209 -0.70 -0.78 7.17
CA TYR A 209 -0.30 -1.88 6.32
C TYR A 209 -1.44 -2.89 6.21
N THR A 210 -1.43 -3.66 5.13
CA THR A 210 -2.41 -4.72 4.93
C THR A 210 -1.78 -6.06 5.36
N PRO A 211 -2.37 -6.78 6.34
CA PRO A 211 -1.89 -8.11 6.71
C PRO A 211 -1.98 -9.09 5.54
N LEU A 212 -0.99 -9.98 5.40
CA LEU A 212 -0.99 -11.00 4.33
C LEU A 212 -2.21 -11.92 4.37
N THR A 213 -2.81 -12.13 5.54
CA THR A 213 -4.07 -12.89 5.70
C THR A 213 -5.20 -12.22 4.93
N ARG A 214 -5.34 -10.89 5.04
CA ARG A 214 -6.36 -10.12 4.32
C ARG A 214 -6.13 -10.12 2.81
N ILE A 215 -4.87 -10.12 2.38
CA ILE A 215 -4.51 -10.26 0.96
C ILE A 215 -4.91 -11.64 0.43
N ALA A 216 -4.70 -12.71 1.21
CA ALA A 216 -5.07 -14.06 0.81
C ALA A 216 -6.59 -14.27 0.80
N GLU A 217 -7.32 -13.70 1.75
CA GLU A 217 -8.79 -13.71 1.79
C GLU A 217 -9.37 -13.03 0.54
N LEU A 218 -8.97 -11.79 0.25
CA LEU A 218 -9.43 -11.09 -0.96
C LEU A 218 -9.00 -11.82 -2.25
N ALA A 219 -7.84 -12.48 -2.24
CA ALA A 219 -7.40 -13.28 -3.38
C ALA A 219 -8.31 -14.49 -3.62
N ALA A 220 -8.82 -15.10 -2.56
CA ALA A 220 -9.77 -16.19 -2.67
C ALA A 220 -11.08 -15.70 -3.29
N ASP A 221 -11.60 -14.56 -2.83
CA ASP A 221 -12.82 -13.95 -3.36
C ASP A 221 -12.68 -13.64 -4.87
N TYR A 222 -11.57 -13.02 -5.28
CA TYR A 222 -11.31 -12.70 -6.69
C TYR A 222 -11.21 -13.95 -7.56
N ILE A 223 -10.68 -15.04 -7.02
CA ILE A 223 -10.59 -16.32 -7.75
C ILE A 223 -11.97 -16.95 -7.91
N GLU A 224 -12.86 -16.84 -6.91
CA GLU A 224 -14.24 -17.31 -7.02
C GLU A 224 -15.06 -16.46 -8.01
N ASP A 225 -14.91 -15.12 -7.95
CA ASP A 225 -15.53 -14.20 -8.91
C ASP A 225 -15.11 -14.50 -10.35
N TYR A 226 -13.81 -14.77 -10.54
CA TYR A 226 -13.28 -15.18 -11.84
C TYR A 226 -13.86 -16.51 -12.31
N ARG A 227 -14.02 -17.49 -11.41
CA ARG A 227 -14.64 -18.78 -11.75
C ARG A 227 -16.11 -18.63 -12.15
N ALA A 228 -16.82 -17.70 -11.51
CA ALA A 228 -18.24 -17.47 -11.77
C ALA A 228 -18.48 -16.69 -13.07
N SER A 229 -17.68 -15.65 -13.34
CA SER A 229 -17.93 -14.69 -14.42
C SER A 229 -16.94 -14.77 -15.60
N GLY A 230 -15.79 -15.42 -15.41
CA GLY A 230 -14.66 -15.39 -16.34
C GLY A 230 -13.87 -14.08 -16.30
N GLN A 231 -14.15 -13.18 -15.35
CA GLN A 231 -13.53 -11.87 -15.21
C GLN A 231 -13.16 -11.61 -13.74
N PHE A 232 -11.99 -11.03 -13.53
CA PHE A 232 -11.60 -10.53 -12.22
C PHE A 232 -12.27 -9.17 -11.96
N PRO A 233 -12.58 -8.86 -10.69
CA PRO A 233 -12.86 -7.49 -10.27
C PRO A 233 -11.67 -6.55 -10.57
N ALA A 234 -11.92 -5.25 -10.57
CA ALA A 234 -10.86 -4.25 -10.71
C ALA A 234 -9.82 -4.37 -9.58
N PRO A 235 -8.55 -3.97 -9.79
CA PRO A 235 -7.56 -4.00 -8.73
C PRO A 235 -8.00 -3.22 -7.50
N ALA A 236 -7.73 -3.76 -6.30
CA ALA A 236 -8.14 -3.12 -5.06
C ALA A 236 -7.18 -3.37 -3.90
N TYR A 237 -7.28 -2.50 -2.90
CA TYR A 237 -6.72 -2.73 -1.58
C TYR A 237 -7.73 -3.54 -0.74
N PRO A 238 -7.28 -4.48 0.11
CA PRO A 238 -8.16 -5.04 1.12
C PRO A 238 -8.66 -3.94 2.06
N GLU A 239 -9.96 -3.98 2.35
CA GLU A 239 -10.64 -3.02 3.24
C GLU A 239 -10.01 -3.04 4.64
N ASN A 240 -9.78 -4.25 5.16
CA ASN A 240 -9.19 -4.46 6.47
C ASN A 240 -7.67 -4.23 6.45
N PHE A 241 -7.22 -3.30 7.28
CA PHE A 241 -5.81 -2.98 7.49
C PHE A 241 -5.43 -2.99 8.96
N SER A 242 -4.15 -2.85 9.23
CA SER A 242 -3.61 -2.64 10.57
C SER A 242 -2.64 -1.47 10.56
N ILE A 243 -2.21 -1.05 11.74
CA ILE A 243 -1.27 0.04 11.93
C ILE A 243 -0.08 -0.40 12.78
N ASP A 244 1.11 -0.02 12.32
CA ASP A 244 2.32 -0.10 13.13
C ASP A 244 2.68 1.26 13.70
N LEU A 245 3.00 1.27 14.99
CA LEU A 245 3.35 2.45 15.77
C LEU A 245 4.75 2.31 16.35
N ASN A 246 5.55 3.36 16.24
CA ASN A 246 6.84 3.48 16.90
C ASN A 246 6.67 4.15 18.27
N LEU A 247 6.46 3.32 19.29
CA LEU A 247 6.26 3.79 20.67
C LEU A 247 7.48 4.56 21.23
N GLN A 248 8.68 4.24 20.76
CA GLN A 248 9.89 4.94 21.20
C GLN A 248 9.92 6.38 20.67
N VAL A 249 9.57 6.56 19.39
CA VAL A 249 9.47 7.89 18.77
C VAL A 249 8.36 8.70 19.43
N ALA A 250 7.17 8.11 19.63
CA ALA A 250 6.07 8.79 20.30
C ALA A 250 6.46 9.31 21.69
N ARG A 251 7.11 8.47 22.51
CA ARG A 251 7.64 8.87 23.83
C ARG A 251 8.65 10.01 23.72
N SER A 252 9.57 9.95 22.75
CA SER A 252 10.60 10.99 22.57
C SER A 252 10.03 12.35 22.16
N LEU A 253 8.88 12.36 21.49
CA LEU A 253 8.16 13.56 21.07
C LEU A 253 7.03 13.95 22.03
N ASN A 254 6.87 13.21 23.14
CA ASN A 254 5.79 13.37 24.11
C ASN A 254 4.39 13.34 23.47
N ILE A 255 4.18 12.41 22.53
CA ILE A 255 2.91 12.21 21.84
C ILE A 255 2.13 11.10 22.57
N PRO A 256 0.96 11.40 23.16
CA PRO A 256 0.09 10.37 23.70
C PRO A 256 -0.55 9.61 22.53
N LEU A 257 -0.14 8.36 22.34
CA LEU A 257 -0.73 7.51 21.29
C LEU A 257 -2.06 6.94 21.78
N PRO A 258 -3.15 7.02 20.98
CA PRO A 258 -4.35 6.22 21.19
C PRO A 258 -4.05 4.72 21.05
N ASP A 259 -5.00 3.87 21.44
CA ASP A 259 -4.88 2.43 21.19
C ASP A 259 -4.85 2.16 19.67
N ARG A 260 -4.14 1.11 19.26
CA ARG A 260 -4.06 0.74 17.84
C ARG A 260 -5.43 0.47 17.25
N GLN A 261 -6.31 -0.20 17.99
CA GLN A 261 -7.64 -0.52 17.54
C GLN A 261 -8.50 0.73 17.39
N ASP A 262 -8.39 1.67 18.33
CA ASP A 262 -9.10 2.96 18.25
C ASP A 262 -8.68 3.73 16.99
N ILE A 263 -7.38 3.77 16.68
CA ILE A 263 -6.90 4.43 15.45
C ILE A 263 -7.48 3.75 14.21
N ILE A 264 -7.48 2.42 14.15
CA ILE A 264 -7.99 1.67 13.01
C ILE A 264 -9.49 1.95 12.83
N THR A 265 -10.28 1.87 13.90
CA THR A 265 -11.72 2.14 13.89
C THR A 265 -12.01 3.57 13.41
N SER A 266 -11.36 4.58 13.99
CA SER A 266 -11.59 5.98 13.58
C SER A 266 -11.17 6.26 12.14
N VAL A 267 -10.11 5.62 11.64
CA VAL A 267 -9.71 5.76 10.23
C VAL A 267 -10.74 5.09 9.31
N MET A 268 -11.26 3.91 9.67
CA MET A 268 -12.31 3.24 8.89
C MET A 268 -13.61 4.05 8.85
N GLU A 269 -14.06 4.57 9.99
CA GLU A 269 -15.26 5.42 10.08
C GLU A 269 -15.15 6.67 9.22
N GLN A 270 -13.98 7.32 9.19
CA GLN A 270 -13.75 8.48 8.33
C GLN A 270 -13.68 8.12 6.84
N LEU A 271 -13.15 6.96 6.49
CA LEU A 271 -13.07 6.50 5.10
C LEU A 271 -14.43 6.06 4.53
N ALA A 272 -15.31 5.48 5.36
CA ALA A 272 -16.66 5.08 4.96
C ALA A 272 -17.59 6.28 4.65
N GLY A 273 -17.25 7.46 5.19
CA GLY A 273 -18.09 8.66 5.06
C GLY A 273 -19.43 8.55 5.82
N PRO A 274 -20.25 9.61 5.83
CA PRO A 274 -21.53 9.62 6.53
C PRO A 274 -22.68 8.81 5.88
N GLU A 275 -22.47 8.14 4.74
CA GLU A 275 -23.57 7.51 3.97
C GLU A 275 -23.88 6.04 4.31
N GLU A 276 -23.02 5.31 5.01
CA GLU A 276 -23.30 3.89 5.37
C GLU A 276 -24.08 3.72 6.69
N ALA A 277 -24.32 4.80 7.44
CA ALA A 277 -25.08 4.74 8.70
C ALA A 277 -26.59 5.02 8.54
N ALA A 278 -27.08 5.19 7.31
CA ALA A 278 -28.48 5.55 7.04
C ALA A 278 -29.35 4.40 6.47
N ASP A 279 -28.79 3.22 6.24
CA ASP A 279 -29.48 2.06 5.64
C ASP A 279 -29.51 0.81 6.58
N GLU A 280 -29.75 1.03 7.88
CA GLU A 280 -30.30 -0.01 8.79
C GLU A 280 -31.68 0.37 9.35
#